data_AF-A0A543NIN1-F1
#
_entry.id   AF-A0A543NIN1-F1
#
_cell.length_a   1.000
_cell.length_b   1.000
_cell.length_c   1.000
_cell.angle_alpha   90.00
_cell.angle_beta   90.00
_cell.angle_gamma   90.00
#
_symmetry.space_group_name_H-M   'P 1'
#
loop_
_entity.id
_entity.type
_entity.pdbx_description
1 polymer ?
#
loop_
_entity_poly.entity_id
_entity_poly.type
_entity_poly.pdbx_seq_one_letter_code
_entity_poly.pdbx_strand_id
1 'polypeptide(L)'
;MTTPSPTWGCDVFVSVTCNDGRVIDEFRSAFQELIDSSVTAGTGFSTAVHRVYQLAPHVPAQERALAMEALGPVLAGDHGTPGVIADLMVVAGAMAEIGTPPGATGVEVLRQLVFSGRGAVRFLEAWDRTGGGALPDPDSVGEADQDRVTPHLGDDAPVMTVAWWTIRRGGLAAKTMLTDPDVRAALRRDTALHSELTSIAQQLRSSLWEFDEISTLLRMVHANSLVVLDSSSGRGFRVRFDGISDNQQLHTLLADELVGADSYGLDGQRPDPRCSAAFRDADPHDEYVYGWWNLLVADGTDVTTGHAPADIPHAGDERLVTLQRRSQPRPWKAQRRHPQVQGWLVVERELSEEERAAWWELSPVEPAPAEDRGERGPETPEAFTNAAQVSRFVEDILNTGTREDAAAPPSEAPRAAEEGTARSSELTEAFPAVDDGAEAPSGDPPGETTRHDAPGEGSDVSGPRFLPPLPPGVSDSSAWGPRWL
;
A
#
# COMPACT_ATOMS: atom_id res chain seq x y z
N MET A 1 59.90 -38.23 19.91
CA MET A 1 58.80 -38.09 18.92
C MET A 1 57.70 -37.34 19.63
N THR A 2 57.57 -36.06 19.29
CA THR A 2 56.84 -35.05 20.04
C THR A 2 55.70 -34.57 19.14
N THR A 3 54.47 -34.64 19.61
CA THR A 3 53.28 -34.10 18.93
C THR A 3 53.02 -32.66 19.40
N PRO A 4 52.66 -31.72 18.50
CA PRO A 4 52.14 -30.42 18.91
C PRO A 4 50.61 -30.38 18.85
N SER A 5 50.02 -29.69 19.83
CA SER A 5 48.59 -29.31 19.89
C SER A 5 48.32 -28.05 19.05
N PRO A 6 47.10 -27.88 18.49
CA PRO A 6 46.73 -26.65 17.80
C PRO A 6 46.13 -25.62 18.77
N THR A 7 46.72 -24.44 18.81
CA THR A 7 46.14 -23.21 19.39
C THR A 7 45.19 -22.58 18.37
N TRP A 8 43.90 -22.52 18.68
CA TRP A 8 42.92 -21.71 17.95
C TRP A 8 42.98 -20.27 18.46
N GLY A 9 43.26 -19.33 17.55
CA GLY A 9 43.48 -17.92 17.85
C GLY A 9 42.20 -17.21 18.29
N CYS A 10 42.28 -16.51 19.43
CA CYS A 10 41.25 -15.64 19.99
C CYS A 10 41.17 -14.26 19.30
N ASP A 11 42.03 -13.95 18.33
CA ASP A 11 42.18 -12.59 17.79
C ASP A 11 41.10 -12.17 16.78
N VAL A 12 40.39 -13.11 16.15
CA VAL A 12 39.34 -12.77 15.16
C VAL A 12 38.02 -12.37 15.84
N PHE A 13 37.70 -12.97 16.99
CA PHE A 13 36.46 -12.66 17.73
C PHE A 13 36.51 -11.30 18.45
N VAL A 14 37.69 -10.87 18.89
CA VAL A 14 37.87 -9.58 19.60
C VAL A 14 37.86 -8.40 18.62
N SER A 15 38.37 -8.57 17.40
CA SER A 15 38.41 -7.50 16.39
C SER A 15 37.03 -7.15 15.82
N VAL A 16 36.18 -8.16 15.58
CA VAL A 16 34.80 -7.95 15.07
C VAL A 16 33.93 -7.26 16.12
N THR A 17 34.01 -7.68 17.39
CA THR A 17 33.23 -7.09 18.49
C THR A 17 33.67 -5.67 18.86
N CYS A 18 34.98 -5.35 18.74
CA CYS A 18 35.47 -3.98 18.91
C CYS A 18 34.99 -3.03 17.80
N ASN A 19 34.84 -3.51 16.57
CA ASN A 19 34.36 -2.67 15.45
C ASN A 19 32.85 -2.43 15.54
N ASP A 20 32.07 -3.44 15.95
CA ASP A 20 30.63 -3.31 16.16
C ASP A 20 30.29 -2.31 17.27
N GLY A 21 31.04 -2.32 18.38
CA GLY A 21 30.86 -1.35 19.47
C GLY A 21 31.08 0.11 19.02
N ARG A 22 32.08 0.36 18.16
CA ARG A 22 32.37 1.70 17.63
C ARG A 22 31.23 2.21 16.74
N VAL A 23 30.69 1.36 15.86
CA VAL A 23 29.59 1.74 14.96
C VAL A 23 28.32 2.05 15.75
N ILE A 24 28.03 1.28 16.81
CA ILE A 24 26.90 1.54 17.71
C ILE A 24 27.05 2.90 18.42
N ASP A 25 28.23 3.22 18.94
CA ASP A 25 28.47 4.50 19.62
C ASP A 25 28.39 5.68 18.65
N GLU A 26 28.90 5.52 17.42
CA GLU A 26 28.77 6.52 16.35
C GLU A 26 27.32 6.75 15.96
N PHE A 27 26.51 5.68 15.87
CA PHE A 27 25.08 5.77 15.59
C PHE A 27 24.32 6.50 16.69
N ARG A 28 24.53 6.10 17.96
CA ARG A 28 23.91 6.75 19.12
C ARG A 28 24.27 8.24 19.19
N SER A 29 25.54 8.58 18.95
CA SER A 29 25.98 9.98 18.90
C SER A 29 25.34 10.75 17.76
N ALA A 30 25.27 10.19 16.55
CA ALA A 30 24.60 10.83 15.42
C ALA A 30 23.09 11.00 15.68
N PHE A 31 22.46 10.05 16.36
CA PHE A 31 21.05 10.11 16.70
C PHE A 31 20.74 11.15 17.78
N GLN A 32 21.61 11.27 18.79
CA GLN A 32 21.49 12.34 19.78
C GLN A 32 21.65 13.71 19.12
N GLU A 33 22.64 13.86 18.22
CA GLU A 33 22.83 15.08 17.42
C GLU A 33 21.59 15.39 16.57
N LEU A 34 20.95 14.38 15.99
CA LEU A 34 19.70 14.52 15.24
C LEU A 34 18.58 15.08 16.13
N ILE A 35 18.38 14.51 17.33
CA ILE A 35 17.36 14.98 18.28
C ILE A 35 17.67 16.42 18.72
N ASP A 36 18.90 16.69 19.16
CA ASP A 36 19.29 18.01 19.67
C ASP A 36 19.18 19.10 18.60
N SER A 37 19.58 18.79 17.36
CA SER A 37 19.48 19.71 16.22
C SER A 37 18.03 19.91 15.76
N SER A 38 17.15 18.92 15.93
CA SER A 38 15.73 19.05 15.59
C SER A 38 15.00 20.07 16.47
N VAL A 39 15.35 20.13 17.75
CA VAL A 39 14.74 21.06 18.73
C VAL A 39 15.30 22.48 18.55
N THR A 40 16.57 22.61 18.19
CA THR A 40 17.25 23.91 18.06
C THR A 40 17.17 24.50 16.65
N ALA A 41 16.61 23.76 15.68
CA ALA A 41 16.62 24.08 14.25
C ALA A 41 18.03 24.48 13.74
N GLY A 42 19.06 23.80 14.26
CA GLY A 42 20.45 24.12 14.00
C GLY A 42 20.95 23.66 12.63
N THR A 43 22.04 24.25 12.14
CA THR A 43 22.66 23.95 10.84
C THR A 43 23.21 22.52 10.70
N GLY A 44 23.26 21.74 11.78
CA GLY A 44 23.74 20.35 11.79
C GLY A 44 22.68 19.30 11.44
N PHE A 45 21.40 19.65 11.37
CA PHE A 45 20.31 18.66 11.25
C PHE A 45 20.45 17.75 10.03
N SER A 46 20.65 18.32 8.84
CA SER A 46 20.81 17.52 7.61
C SER A 46 22.02 16.58 7.65
N THR A 47 23.12 17.03 8.26
CA THR A 47 24.32 16.19 8.45
C THR A 47 24.04 15.04 9.41
N ALA A 48 23.34 15.29 10.51
CA ALA A 48 22.95 14.26 11.47
C ALA A 48 22.01 13.22 10.83
N VAL A 49 21.00 13.67 10.07
CA VAL A 49 20.11 12.81 9.27
C VAL A 49 20.93 11.88 8.36
N HIS A 50 21.86 12.44 7.57
CA HIS A 50 22.69 11.66 6.65
C HIS A 50 23.54 10.61 7.37
N ARG A 51 24.13 10.95 8.51
CA ARG A 51 24.91 10.01 9.33
C ARG A 51 24.05 8.87 9.86
N VAL A 52 22.84 9.16 10.36
CA VAL A 52 21.89 8.14 10.82
C VAL A 52 21.55 7.17 9.69
N TYR A 53 21.27 7.68 8.48
CA TYR A 53 21.00 6.84 7.30
C TYR A 53 22.14 5.90 6.95
N GLN A 54 23.38 6.40 6.99
CA GLN A 54 24.56 5.59 6.68
C GLN A 54 24.80 4.50 7.73
N LEU A 55 24.56 4.80 9.00
CA LEU A 55 24.91 3.92 10.11
C LEU A 55 23.81 2.90 10.42
N ALA A 56 22.53 3.24 10.25
CA ALA A 56 21.41 2.41 10.66
C ALA A 56 21.44 0.96 10.10
N PRO A 57 21.74 0.71 8.81
CA PRO A 57 21.81 -0.67 8.28
C PRO A 57 22.90 -1.53 8.92
N HIS A 58 23.90 -0.93 9.57
CA HIS A 58 25.05 -1.61 10.17
C HIS A 58 24.91 -1.79 11.69
N VAL A 59 23.78 -1.40 12.26
CA VAL A 59 23.53 -1.42 13.71
C VAL A 59 22.47 -2.49 14.04
N PRO A 60 22.63 -3.25 15.15
CA PRO A 60 21.66 -4.25 15.56
C PRO A 60 20.23 -3.71 15.68
N ALA A 61 19.23 -4.54 15.37
CA ALA A 61 17.83 -4.14 15.38
C ALA A 61 17.37 -3.58 16.75
N GLN A 62 17.92 -4.09 17.85
CA GLN A 62 17.63 -3.63 19.21
C GLN A 62 18.04 -2.16 19.42
N GLU A 63 19.20 -1.76 18.92
CA GLU A 63 19.67 -0.37 19.02
C GLU A 63 18.85 0.57 18.13
N ARG A 64 18.47 0.12 16.94
CA ARG A 64 17.53 0.86 16.08
C ARG A 64 16.15 1.00 16.72
N ALA A 65 15.67 -0.02 17.43
CA ALA A 65 14.39 0.04 18.14
C ALA A 65 14.41 1.08 19.27
N LEU A 66 15.51 1.18 20.03
CA LEU A 66 15.69 2.24 21.03
C LEU A 66 15.70 3.64 20.40
N ALA A 67 16.36 3.78 19.25
CA ALA A 67 16.37 5.03 18.49
C ALA A 67 14.96 5.38 17.96
N MET A 68 14.23 4.40 17.41
CA MET A 68 12.83 4.55 17.00
C MET A 68 11.95 5.00 18.17
N GLU A 69 12.08 4.38 19.34
CA GLU A 69 11.33 4.75 20.55
C GLU A 69 11.62 6.20 20.97
N ALA A 70 12.90 6.62 20.92
CA ALA A 70 13.31 7.98 21.26
C ALA A 70 12.73 9.06 20.33
N LEU A 71 12.37 8.73 19.08
CA LEU A 71 11.68 9.68 18.18
C LEU A 71 10.23 9.94 18.58
N GLY A 72 9.58 8.98 19.25
CA GLY A 72 8.15 9.10 19.61
C GLY A 72 7.82 10.41 20.33
N PRO A 73 8.49 10.73 21.46
CA PRO A 73 8.26 11.99 22.17
C PRO A 73 8.60 13.25 21.37
N VAL A 74 9.57 13.19 20.46
CA VAL A 74 9.95 14.33 19.60
C VAL A 74 8.86 14.60 18.56
N LEU A 75 8.34 13.54 17.94
CA LEU A 75 7.23 13.61 17.00
C LEU A 75 5.90 13.95 17.68
N ALA A 76 5.71 13.59 18.94
CA ALA A 76 4.51 13.94 19.70
C ALA A 76 4.52 15.39 20.23
N GLY A 77 5.68 16.05 20.24
CA GLY A 77 5.83 17.42 20.76
C GLY A 77 5.57 18.51 19.72
N ASP A 78 5.36 19.73 20.19
CA ASP A 78 5.05 20.91 19.36
C ASP A 78 6.28 21.79 19.03
N HIS A 79 7.49 21.25 19.18
CA HIS A 79 8.73 22.06 19.17
C HIS A 79 9.51 22.03 17.85
N GLY A 80 9.15 21.15 16.91
CA GLY A 80 9.82 21.04 15.61
C GLY A 80 9.21 21.96 14.56
N THR A 81 10.04 22.48 13.66
CA THR A 81 9.54 23.13 12.44
C THR A 81 8.96 22.06 11.50
N PRO A 82 7.93 22.36 10.69
CA PRO A 82 7.28 21.34 9.86
C PRO A 82 8.23 20.56 8.94
N GLY A 83 9.25 21.24 8.38
CA GLY A 83 10.27 20.58 7.55
C GLY A 83 11.12 19.58 8.34
N VAL A 84 11.54 19.94 9.56
CA VAL A 84 12.30 19.05 10.45
C VAL A 84 11.45 17.85 10.87
N ILE A 85 10.17 18.07 11.23
CA ILE A 85 9.26 16.98 11.58
C ILE A 85 9.07 16.02 10.40
N ALA A 86 8.89 16.54 9.19
CA ALA A 86 8.78 15.72 7.99
C ALA A 86 10.04 14.87 7.77
N ASP A 87 11.24 15.42 7.95
CA ASP A 87 12.48 14.67 7.81
C ASP A 87 12.66 13.62 8.91
N LEU A 88 12.26 13.90 10.16
CA LEU A 88 12.24 12.91 11.24
C LEU A 88 11.26 11.75 10.94
N MET A 89 10.10 12.04 10.34
CA MET A 89 9.17 11.01 9.87
C MET A 89 9.83 10.13 8.80
N VAL A 90 10.59 10.70 7.87
CA VAL A 90 11.33 9.94 6.83
C VAL A 90 12.43 9.09 7.47
N VAL A 91 13.13 9.58 8.50
CA VAL A 91 14.11 8.76 9.25
C VAL A 91 13.41 7.58 9.93
N ALA A 92 12.27 7.79 10.59
CA ALA A 92 11.47 6.71 11.16
C ALA A 92 11.02 5.72 10.07
N GLY A 93 10.47 6.22 8.96
CA GLY A 93 10.09 5.47 7.77
C GLY A 93 11.21 4.52 7.32
N ALA A 94 12.38 5.06 7.06
CA ALA A 94 13.50 4.28 6.57
C ALA A 94 14.01 3.25 7.58
N MET A 95 14.04 3.58 8.89
CA MET A 95 14.35 2.58 9.91
C MET A 95 13.35 1.42 9.89
N ALA A 96 12.06 1.69 9.68
CA ALA A 96 11.05 0.65 9.54
C ALA A 96 11.24 -0.19 8.27
N GLU A 97 11.60 0.42 7.14
CA GLU A 97 11.90 -0.29 5.89
C GLU A 97 13.03 -1.32 6.03
N ILE A 98 14.07 -1.00 6.80
CA ILE A 98 15.17 -1.94 7.09
C ILE A 98 14.85 -2.89 8.26
N GLY A 99 13.59 -3.04 8.63
CA GLY A 99 13.10 -4.05 9.58
C GLY A 99 13.11 -3.62 11.05
N THR A 100 13.16 -2.32 11.36
CA THR A 100 12.98 -1.85 12.75
C THR A 100 11.49 -1.79 13.09
N PRO A 101 11.02 -2.44 14.17
CA PRO A 101 9.62 -2.32 14.58
C PRO A 101 9.25 -0.85 14.88
N PRO A 102 8.19 -0.29 14.27
CA PRO A 102 7.78 1.09 14.51
C PRO A 102 7.30 1.40 15.93
N GLY A 103 6.66 0.41 16.58
CA GLY A 103 6.07 0.57 17.90
C GLY A 103 5.10 1.76 18.00
N ALA A 104 5.09 2.46 19.14
CA ALA A 104 4.25 3.63 19.36
C ALA A 104 4.63 4.82 18.47
N THR A 105 5.91 4.95 18.09
CA THR A 105 6.41 6.00 17.19
C THR A 105 5.73 5.95 15.84
N GLY A 106 5.41 4.76 15.33
CA GLY A 106 4.63 4.62 14.11
C GLY A 106 3.27 5.30 14.18
N VAL A 107 2.59 5.26 15.33
CA VAL A 107 1.32 5.97 15.55
C VAL A 107 1.52 7.49 15.59
N GLU A 108 2.63 7.97 16.18
CA GLU A 108 2.94 9.41 16.17
C GLU A 108 3.23 9.95 14.76
N VAL A 109 3.90 9.16 13.91
CA VAL A 109 4.03 9.49 12.47
C VAL A 109 2.65 9.65 11.83
N LEU A 110 1.70 8.77 12.13
CA LEU A 110 0.33 8.88 11.60
C LEU A 110 -0.41 10.12 12.12
N ARG A 111 -0.20 10.52 13.39
CA ARG A 111 -0.78 11.77 13.93
C ARG A 111 -0.19 13.01 13.27
N GLN A 112 1.13 13.03 13.06
CA GLN A 112 1.78 14.12 12.33
C GLN A 112 1.30 14.19 10.87
N LEU A 113 1.08 13.04 10.22
CA LEU A 113 0.49 13.00 8.89
C LEU A 113 -0.90 13.66 8.87
N VAL A 114 -1.75 13.41 9.87
CA VAL A 114 -3.06 14.09 9.97
C VAL A 114 -2.90 15.60 10.04
N PHE A 115 -1.98 16.08 10.88
CA PHE A 115 -1.72 17.51 11.02
C PHE A 115 -1.30 18.16 9.69
N SER A 116 -0.27 17.62 9.03
CA SER A 116 0.17 18.11 7.72
C SER A 116 -0.90 17.91 6.63
N GLY A 117 -1.64 16.80 6.69
CA GLY A 117 -2.63 16.42 5.69
C GLY A 117 -3.83 17.35 5.65
N ARG A 118 -4.31 17.81 6.82
CA ARG A 118 -5.36 18.84 6.89
C ARG A 118 -4.93 20.13 6.18
N GLY A 119 -3.67 20.54 6.35
CA GLY A 119 -3.13 21.72 5.68
C GLY A 119 -2.98 21.52 4.17
N ALA A 120 -2.46 20.36 3.75
CA ALA A 120 -2.30 20.01 2.35
C ALA A 120 -3.65 19.94 1.61
N VAL A 121 -4.70 19.39 2.24
CA VAL A 121 -6.07 19.39 1.68
C VAL A 121 -6.58 20.81 1.48
N ARG A 122 -6.39 21.70 2.47
CA ARG A 122 -6.78 23.12 2.32
C ARG A 122 -6.01 23.83 1.20
N PHE A 123 -4.73 23.49 1.01
CA PHE A 123 -3.95 23.98 -0.11
C PHE A 123 -4.56 23.52 -1.45
N LEU A 124 -4.90 22.23 -1.59
CA LEU A 124 -5.57 21.71 -2.80
C LEU A 124 -6.89 22.44 -3.10
N GLU A 125 -7.76 22.56 -2.10
CA GLU A 125 -9.04 23.25 -2.26
C GLU A 125 -8.85 24.73 -2.66
N ALA A 126 -7.84 25.40 -2.11
CA ALA A 126 -7.50 26.76 -2.50
C ALA A 126 -6.95 26.82 -3.92
N TRP A 127 -6.09 25.88 -4.31
CA TRP A 127 -5.53 25.78 -5.65
C TRP A 127 -6.62 25.65 -6.71
N ASP A 128 -7.61 24.78 -6.48
CA ASP A 128 -8.75 24.60 -7.38
C ASP A 128 -9.55 25.90 -7.55
N ARG A 129 -9.72 26.68 -6.47
CA ARG A 129 -10.41 27.99 -6.51
C ARG A 129 -9.67 29.06 -7.32
N THR A 130 -8.36 28.89 -7.59
CA THR A 130 -7.59 29.81 -8.46
C THR A 130 -7.88 29.62 -9.95
N GLY A 131 -8.83 28.74 -10.30
CA GLY A 131 -9.13 28.35 -11.69
C GLY A 131 -8.44 27.06 -12.13
N GLY A 132 -7.85 26.30 -11.18
CA GLY A 132 -7.19 25.02 -11.43
C GLY A 132 -5.91 25.12 -12.27
N GLY A 133 -5.53 24.02 -12.90
CA GLY A 133 -4.28 23.87 -13.67
C GLY A 133 -3.34 22.85 -13.04
N ALA A 134 -2.14 22.72 -13.62
CA ALA A 134 -1.14 21.80 -13.10
C ALA A 134 -0.78 22.18 -11.65
N LEU A 135 -1.08 21.29 -10.72
CA LEU A 135 -0.75 21.43 -9.32
C LEU A 135 0.78 21.42 -9.14
N PRO A 136 1.37 22.30 -8.31
CA PRO A 136 2.80 22.30 -8.08
C PRO A 136 3.20 21.01 -7.38
N ASP A 137 4.33 20.43 -7.80
CA ASP A 137 4.87 19.28 -7.10
C ASP A 137 5.22 19.68 -5.64
N PRO A 138 4.89 18.86 -4.63
CA PRO A 138 5.24 19.12 -3.23
C PRO A 138 6.69 19.55 -3.03
N ASP A 139 7.65 18.95 -3.74
CA ASP A 139 9.07 19.23 -3.55
C ASP A 139 9.55 20.51 -4.27
N SER A 140 8.70 21.11 -5.10
CA SER A 140 9.01 22.32 -5.87
C SER A 140 8.12 23.53 -5.57
N VAL A 141 7.11 23.39 -4.70
CA VAL A 141 6.19 24.48 -4.37
C VAL A 141 6.96 25.67 -3.78
N GLY A 142 6.64 26.88 -4.26
CA GLY A 142 7.38 28.10 -3.88
C GLY A 142 6.51 29.32 -3.61
N GLU A 143 7.16 30.48 -3.50
CA GLU A 143 6.52 31.77 -3.20
C GLU A 143 5.43 32.13 -4.22
N ALA A 144 5.67 31.88 -5.51
CA ALA A 144 4.67 32.15 -6.56
C ALA A 144 3.39 31.30 -6.40
N ASP A 145 3.52 30.05 -5.96
CA ASP A 145 2.38 29.17 -5.69
C ASP A 145 1.63 29.62 -4.43
N GLN A 146 2.37 30.04 -3.39
CA GLN A 146 1.80 30.63 -2.18
C GLN A 146 1.01 31.91 -2.49
N ASP A 147 1.59 32.84 -3.23
CA ASP A 147 0.94 34.09 -3.66
C ASP A 147 -0.34 33.81 -4.44
N ARG A 148 -0.31 32.77 -5.27
CA ARG A 148 -1.46 32.33 -6.04
C ARG A 148 -2.61 31.82 -5.18
N VAL A 149 -2.36 31.08 -4.11
CA VAL A 149 -3.41 30.58 -3.19
C VAL A 149 -3.80 31.59 -2.10
N THR A 150 -2.99 32.63 -1.89
CA THR A 150 -3.20 33.67 -0.87
C THR A 150 -4.58 34.33 -0.93
N PRO A 151 -5.16 34.69 -2.10
CA PRO A 151 -6.52 35.24 -2.17
C PRO A 151 -7.61 34.35 -1.58
N HIS A 152 -7.37 33.03 -1.46
CA HIS A 152 -8.33 32.07 -0.92
C HIS A 152 -8.01 31.57 0.49
N LEU A 153 -6.76 31.71 0.92
CA LEU A 153 -6.28 31.24 2.23
C LEU A 153 -5.98 32.39 3.21
N GLY A 154 -5.80 33.62 2.73
CA GLY A 154 -5.43 34.76 3.56
C GLY A 154 -4.13 34.51 4.31
N ASP A 155 -4.12 34.82 5.61
CA ASP A 155 -2.95 34.70 6.48
C ASP A 155 -2.49 33.25 6.70
N ASP A 156 -3.34 32.26 6.39
CA ASP A 156 -3.00 30.83 6.50
C ASP A 156 -2.15 30.34 5.31
N ALA A 157 -2.04 31.12 4.22
CA ALA A 157 -1.39 30.67 2.99
C ALA A 157 0.03 30.11 3.20
N PRO A 158 0.93 30.74 3.99
CA PRO A 158 2.26 30.19 4.23
C PRO A 158 2.22 28.82 4.91
N VAL A 159 1.36 28.64 5.92
CA VAL A 159 1.27 27.39 6.67
C VAL A 159 0.72 26.26 5.79
N MET A 160 -0.30 26.54 4.97
CA MET A 160 -0.87 25.53 4.06
C MET A 160 0.09 25.17 2.93
N THR A 161 0.87 26.13 2.41
CA THR A 161 1.92 25.86 1.42
C THR A 161 3.03 24.98 2.02
N VAL A 162 3.45 25.24 3.26
CA VAL A 162 4.43 24.38 3.96
C VAL A 162 3.85 22.98 4.22
N ALA A 163 2.56 22.88 4.53
CA ALA A 163 1.88 21.60 4.67
C ALA A 163 1.89 20.81 3.34
N TRP A 164 1.61 21.48 2.21
CA TRP A 164 1.76 20.88 0.88
C TRP A 164 3.21 20.46 0.59
N TRP A 165 4.19 21.28 0.94
CA TRP A 165 5.62 20.98 0.74
C TRP A 165 6.13 19.77 1.55
N THR A 166 5.50 19.47 2.69
CA THR A 166 5.92 18.38 3.58
C THR A 166 5.13 17.09 3.39
N ILE A 167 3.95 17.16 2.76
CA ILE A 167 2.97 16.07 2.79
C ILE A 167 3.47 14.76 2.15
N ARG A 168 4.28 14.84 1.08
CA ARG A 168 4.84 13.66 0.40
C ARG A 168 5.75 12.86 1.33
N ARG A 169 6.67 13.54 2.02
CA ARG A 169 7.58 12.93 2.98
C ARG A 169 6.82 12.24 4.12
N GLY A 170 5.81 12.91 4.65
CA GLY A 170 4.92 12.32 5.66
C GLY A 170 4.15 11.11 5.14
N GLY A 171 3.64 11.17 3.90
CA GLY A 171 2.92 10.09 3.25
C GLY A 171 3.78 8.84 3.04
N LEU A 172 5.01 8.99 2.55
CA LEU A 172 5.95 7.88 2.39
C LEU A 172 6.25 7.19 3.73
N ALA A 173 6.53 7.96 4.78
CA ALA A 173 6.76 7.42 6.12
C ALA A 173 5.54 6.66 6.65
N ALA A 174 4.35 7.26 6.55
CA ALA A 174 3.11 6.66 7.02
C ALA A 174 2.76 5.36 6.26
N LYS A 175 2.98 5.31 4.95
CA LYS A 175 2.84 4.09 4.15
C LYS A 175 3.67 2.96 4.76
N THR A 176 4.93 3.23 5.10
CA THR A 176 5.80 2.22 5.73
C THR A 176 5.30 1.86 7.13
N MET A 177 4.87 2.81 7.95
CA MET A 177 4.33 2.50 9.29
C MET A 177 3.12 1.57 9.22
N LEU A 178 2.24 1.74 8.23
CA LEU A 178 1.02 0.94 8.07
C LEU A 178 1.27 -0.50 7.60
N THR A 179 2.50 -0.86 7.20
CA THR A 179 2.84 -2.26 6.90
C THR A 179 2.97 -3.11 8.17
N ASP A 180 3.19 -2.46 9.32
CA ASP A 180 3.33 -3.11 10.62
C ASP A 180 1.97 -3.47 11.25
N PRO A 181 1.76 -4.71 11.72
CA PRO A 181 0.49 -5.14 12.29
C PRO A 181 0.15 -4.47 13.64
N ASP A 182 1.14 -4.11 14.45
CA ASP A 182 0.91 -3.47 15.74
C ASP A 182 0.47 -2.01 15.56
N VAL A 183 1.06 -1.30 14.59
CA VAL A 183 0.58 0.04 14.19
C VAL A 183 -0.86 -0.02 13.68
N ARG A 184 -1.19 -0.98 12.80
CA ARG A 184 -2.58 -1.17 12.35
C ARG A 184 -3.52 -1.52 13.51
N ALA A 185 -3.07 -2.33 14.46
CA ALA A 185 -3.84 -2.68 15.64
C ALA A 185 -4.07 -1.48 16.58
N ALA A 186 -3.07 -0.63 16.76
CA ALA A 186 -3.22 0.62 17.51
C ALA A 186 -4.20 1.56 16.80
N LEU A 187 -4.08 1.73 15.48
CA LEU A 187 -4.97 2.58 14.70
C LEU A 187 -6.44 2.10 14.73
N ARG A 188 -6.69 0.79 14.71
CA ARG A 188 -8.03 0.23 14.89
C ARG A 188 -8.72 0.64 16.19
N ARG A 189 -7.94 0.88 17.26
CA ARG A 189 -8.47 1.30 18.57
C ARG A 189 -8.71 2.81 18.64
N ASP A 190 -8.02 3.58 17.81
CA ASP A 190 -8.16 5.03 17.68
C ASP A 190 -9.02 5.37 16.45
N THR A 191 -10.33 5.18 16.59
CA THR A 191 -11.30 5.36 15.49
C THR A 191 -11.32 6.80 14.95
N ALA A 192 -11.04 7.79 15.81
CA ALA A 192 -10.92 9.19 15.40
C ALA A 192 -9.75 9.36 14.45
N LEU A 193 -8.54 8.94 14.85
CA LEU A 193 -7.34 9.00 14.00
C LEU A 193 -7.53 8.22 12.70
N HIS A 194 -8.10 7.02 12.76
CA HIS A 194 -8.38 6.21 11.56
C HIS A 194 -9.33 6.90 10.59
N SER A 195 -10.42 7.51 11.09
CA SER A 195 -11.39 8.19 10.25
C SER A 195 -10.80 9.42 9.55
N GLU A 196 -9.97 10.19 10.27
CA GLU A 196 -9.34 11.38 9.72
C GLU A 196 -8.27 11.05 8.69
N LEU A 197 -7.41 10.07 8.95
CA LEU A 197 -6.43 9.58 7.98
C LEU A 197 -7.12 9.07 6.72
N THR A 198 -8.23 8.33 6.88
CA THR A 198 -9.02 7.83 5.74
C THR A 198 -9.54 8.99 4.91
N SER A 199 -10.10 10.01 5.55
CA SER A 199 -10.61 11.21 4.88
C SER A 199 -9.51 11.97 4.13
N ILE A 200 -8.35 12.18 4.76
CA ILE A 200 -7.20 12.84 4.14
C ILE A 200 -6.69 12.04 2.95
N ALA A 201 -6.52 10.71 3.10
CA ALA A 201 -6.06 9.86 2.02
C ALA A 201 -7.00 9.86 0.82
N GLN A 202 -8.33 9.84 1.04
CA GLN A 202 -9.28 9.95 -0.08
C GLN A 202 -9.21 11.29 -0.81
N GLN A 203 -8.92 12.39 -0.10
CA GLN A 203 -8.82 13.71 -0.71
C GLN A 203 -7.51 13.91 -1.47
N LEU A 204 -6.41 13.28 -1.03
CA LEU A 204 -5.08 13.46 -1.63
C LEU A 204 -4.72 12.42 -2.70
N ARG A 205 -5.36 11.24 -2.73
CA ARG A 205 -4.96 10.10 -3.60
C ARG A 205 -5.01 10.36 -5.10
N SER A 206 -5.82 11.31 -5.58
CA SER A 206 -5.87 11.67 -7.00
C SER A 206 -4.69 12.56 -7.42
N SER A 207 -4.07 13.25 -6.46
CA SER A 207 -2.94 14.16 -6.69
C SER A 207 -1.59 13.53 -6.33
N LEU A 208 -1.58 12.60 -5.36
CA LEU A 208 -0.37 12.00 -4.81
C LEU A 208 -0.54 10.48 -4.69
N TRP A 209 0.29 9.72 -5.42
CA TRP A 209 0.19 8.27 -5.51
C TRP A 209 0.44 7.57 -4.16
N GLU A 210 1.25 8.17 -3.28
CA GLU A 210 1.52 7.66 -1.94
C GLU A 210 0.24 7.55 -1.11
N PHE A 211 -0.72 8.46 -1.33
CA PHE A 211 -2.01 8.45 -0.64
C PHE A 211 -3.00 7.42 -1.20
N ASP A 212 -2.81 6.97 -2.45
CA ASP A 212 -3.54 5.82 -2.97
C ASP A 212 -3.11 4.52 -2.27
N GLU A 213 -1.80 4.36 -2.05
CA GLU A 213 -1.23 3.27 -1.25
C GLU A 213 -1.69 3.34 0.22
N ILE A 214 -1.63 4.52 0.86
CA ILE A 214 -2.14 4.71 2.23
C ILE A 214 -3.63 4.36 2.30
N SER A 215 -4.45 4.83 1.35
CA SER A 215 -5.88 4.49 1.28
C SER A 215 -6.09 2.96 1.24
N THR A 216 -5.25 2.26 0.48
CA THR A 216 -5.31 0.80 0.38
C THR A 216 -4.91 0.11 1.69
N LEU A 217 -3.86 0.58 2.36
CA LEU A 217 -3.43 0.04 3.66
C LEU A 217 -4.44 0.33 4.79
N LEU A 218 -5.06 1.52 4.79
CA LEU A 218 -6.12 1.88 5.76
C LEU A 218 -7.38 1.02 5.62
N ARG A 219 -7.62 0.43 4.44
CA ARG A 219 -8.70 -0.55 4.26
C ARG A 219 -8.40 -1.88 4.95
N MET A 220 -7.13 -2.30 5.01
CA MET A 220 -6.71 -3.48 5.79
C MET A 220 -6.88 -3.26 7.30
N VAL A 221 -6.72 -2.02 7.76
CA VAL A 221 -7.02 -1.63 9.16
C VAL A 221 -8.50 -1.79 9.46
N HIS A 222 -9.37 -1.44 8.52
CA HIS A 222 -10.82 -1.47 8.72
C HIS A 222 -11.41 -2.88 8.81
N ALA A 223 -10.91 -3.84 8.02
CA ALA A 223 -11.41 -5.22 7.98
C ALA A 223 -10.46 -6.18 8.69
N ASN A 224 -10.89 -6.72 9.84
CA ASN A 224 -10.06 -7.61 10.67
C ASN A 224 -10.78 -8.87 11.17
N SER A 225 -12.07 -9.00 10.86
CA SER A 225 -12.92 -10.11 11.28
C SER A 225 -14.01 -10.33 10.25
N LEU A 226 -14.49 -11.57 10.20
CA LEU A 226 -15.50 -12.01 9.24
C LEU A 226 -16.25 -13.21 9.80
N VAL A 227 -17.55 -13.23 9.59
CA VAL A 227 -18.38 -14.42 9.76
C VAL A 227 -18.44 -15.16 8.44
N VAL A 228 -18.14 -16.46 8.49
CA VAL A 228 -18.10 -17.34 7.32
C VAL A 228 -19.13 -18.45 7.52
N LEU A 229 -20.13 -18.53 6.65
CA LEU A 229 -21.11 -19.61 6.63
C LEU A 229 -20.79 -20.55 5.48
N ASP A 230 -20.81 -21.86 5.71
CA ASP A 230 -20.72 -22.84 4.64
C ASP A 230 -22.11 -23.37 4.31
N SER A 231 -22.59 -23.07 3.10
CA SER A 231 -23.90 -23.51 2.63
C SER A 231 -24.01 -25.04 2.54
N SER A 232 -22.90 -25.76 2.32
CA SER A 232 -22.95 -27.22 2.08
C SER A 232 -23.10 -28.03 3.37
N SER A 233 -22.30 -27.74 4.39
CA SER A 233 -22.40 -28.40 5.70
C SER A 233 -23.36 -27.70 6.66
N GLY A 234 -23.82 -26.50 6.33
CA GLY A 234 -24.58 -25.66 7.24
C GLY A 234 -23.77 -25.30 8.49
N ARG A 235 -22.44 -25.17 8.40
CA ARG A 235 -21.58 -24.75 9.52
C ARG A 235 -21.25 -23.28 9.41
N GLY A 236 -20.80 -22.69 10.52
CA GLY A 236 -20.43 -21.27 10.56
C GLY A 236 -19.20 -21.06 11.42
N PHE A 237 -18.37 -20.10 11.04
CA PHE A 237 -17.11 -19.80 11.70
C PHE A 237 -16.96 -18.30 11.90
N ARG A 238 -16.37 -17.90 13.03
CA ARG A 238 -15.82 -16.55 13.17
C ARG A 238 -14.33 -16.62 12.89
N VAL A 239 -13.87 -15.82 11.94
CA VAL A 239 -12.46 -15.72 11.59
C VAL A 239 -11.94 -14.33 11.94
N ARG A 240 -10.66 -14.28 12.30
CA ARG A 240 -9.92 -13.04 12.49
C ARG A 240 -8.75 -13.03 11.52
N PHE A 241 -8.43 -11.86 11.01
CA PHE A 241 -7.34 -11.68 10.07
C PHE A 241 -6.76 -10.27 10.16
N ASP A 242 -5.59 -10.08 9.58
CA ASP A 242 -4.98 -8.78 9.36
C ASP A 242 -4.05 -8.85 8.14
N GLY A 243 -3.75 -7.71 7.52
CA GLY A 243 -2.83 -7.61 6.38
C GLY A 243 -3.33 -8.33 5.11
N ILE A 244 -4.63 -8.58 5.00
CA ILE A 244 -5.25 -9.17 3.81
C ILE A 244 -5.71 -8.05 2.88
N SER A 245 -5.06 -7.99 1.72
CA SER A 245 -5.22 -6.88 0.76
C SER A 245 -6.38 -7.05 -0.20
N ASP A 246 -6.70 -8.28 -0.56
CA ASP A 246 -7.76 -8.61 -1.50
C ASP A 246 -8.46 -9.93 -1.19
N ASN A 247 -9.59 -10.13 -1.86
CA ASN A 247 -10.41 -11.30 -1.66
C ASN A 247 -9.80 -12.58 -2.27
N GLN A 248 -8.78 -12.50 -3.13
CA GLN A 248 -8.00 -13.68 -3.58
C GLN A 248 -7.14 -14.22 -2.44
N GLN A 249 -6.44 -13.33 -1.74
CA GLN A 249 -5.69 -13.67 -0.54
C GLN A 249 -6.62 -14.19 0.56
N LEU A 250 -7.76 -13.52 0.82
CA LEU A 250 -8.77 -13.99 1.78
C LEU A 250 -9.25 -15.42 1.45
N HIS A 251 -9.63 -15.66 0.20
CA HIS A 251 -10.14 -16.95 -0.26
C HIS A 251 -9.12 -18.07 -0.06
N THR A 252 -7.88 -17.81 -0.44
CA THR A 252 -6.79 -18.79 -0.29
C THR A 252 -6.54 -19.15 1.17
N LEU A 253 -6.49 -18.15 2.06
CA LEU A 253 -6.24 -18.38 3.48
C LEU A 253 -7.45 -19.02 4.18
N LEU A 254 -8.69 -18.70 3.79
CA LEU A 254 -9.87 -19.42 4.25
C LEU A 254 -9.83 -20.90 3.86
N ALA A 255 -9.43 -21.20 2.62
CA ALA A 255 -9.33 -22.58 2.15
C ALA A 255 -8.25 -23.38 2.91
N ASP A 256 -7.11 -22.75 3.20
CA ASP A 256 -6.05 -23.37 4.00
C ASP A 256 -6.50 -23.70 5.44
N GLU A 257 -7.24 -22.78 6.06
CA GLU A 257 -7.68 -22.93 7.45
C GLU A 257 -8.92 -23.83 7.61
N LEU A 258 -9.83 -23.91 6.63
CA LEU A 258 -11.10 -24.61 6.78
C LEU A 258 -11.15 -26.00 6.13
N VAL A 259 -10.38 -26.24 5.06
CA VAL A 259 -10.46 -27.48 4.27
C VAL A 259 -9.56 -28.58 4.85
N GLY A 260 -10.09 -29.80 4.89
CA GLY A 260 -9.33 -31.02 5.22
C GLY A 260 -9.39 -31.43 6.70
N ALA A 261 -9.06 -32.70 6.95
CA ALA A 261 -9.25 -33.36 8.25
C ALA A 261 -8.33 -32.83 9.37
N ASP A 262 -7.16 -32.31 9.01
CA ASP A 262 -6.22 -31.68 9.95
C ASP A 262 -6.62 -30.24 10.32
N SER A 263 -7.73 -29.74 9.75
CA SER A 263 -8.29 -28.41 9.91
C SER A 263 -9.74 -28.53 10.42
N TYR A 264 -10.67 -27.70 9.94
CA TYR A 264 -12.09 -27.79 10.32
C TYR A 264 -12.89 -28.80 9.50
N GLY A 265 -12.28 -29.51 8.55
CA GLY A 265 -12.92 -30.63 7.84
C GLY A 265 -14.02 -30.20 6.85
N LEU A 266 -13.98 -28.97 6.33
CA LEU A 266 -14.86 -28.61 5.21
C LEU A 266 -14.45 -29.34 3.94
N ASP A 267 -15.45 -29.62 3.10
CA ASP A 267 -15.24 -30.24 1.80
C ASP A 267 -14.58 -29.25 0.83
N GLY A 268 -13.53 -29.71 0.15
CA GLY A 268 -12.91 -28.96 -0.93
C GLY A 268 -11.47 -29.35 -1.19
N GLN A 269 -10.78 -28.49 -1.95
CA GLN A 269 -9.37 -28.66 -2.24
C GLN A 269 -8.54 -27.65 -1.44
N ARG A 270 -7.76 -28.17 -0.49
CA ARG A 270 -6.83 -27.34 0.28
C ARG A 270 -5.71 -26.84 -0.65
N PRO A 271 -5.33 -25.54 -0.58
CA PRO A 271 -4.21 -25.04 -1.36
C PRO A 271 -2.88 -25.71 -0.98
N ASP A 272 -1.90 -25.74 -1.89
CA ASP A 272 -0.53 -26.13 -1.55
C ASP A 272 0.00 -25.23 -0.42
N PRO A 273 0.56 -25.80 0.67
CA PRO A 273 1.10 -25.01 1.78
C PRO A 273 2.10 -23.92 1.37
N ARG A 274 2.87 -24.13 0.29
CA ARG A 274 3.81 -23.13 -0.27
C ARG A 274 3.07 -21.92 -0.83
N CYS A 275 1.94 -22.14 -1.51
CA CYS A 275 1.09 -21.07 -1.98
C CYS A 275 0.43 -20.31 -0.82
N SER A 276 -0.07 -21.04 0.19
CA SER A 276 -0.64 -20.42 1.40
C SER A 276 0.41 -19.59 2.16
N ALA A 277 1.66 -20.07 2.24
CA ALA A 277 2.77 -19.32 2.83
C ALA A 277 3.10 -18.03 2.05
N ALA A 278 3.08 -18.08 0.70
CA ALA A 278 3.29 -16.90 -0.14
C ALA A 278 2.22 -15.82 0.08
N PHE A 279 0.99 -16.22 0.45
CA PHE A 279 -0.09 -15.31 0.85
C PHE A 279 -0.01 -14.81 2.30
N ARG A 280 0.88 -15.36 3.13
CA ARG A 280 1.12 -14.89 4.50
C ARG A 280 2.31 -13.93 4.55
N ASP A 281 3.51 -14.47 4.33
CA ASP A 281 4.78 -13.76 4.56
C ASP A 281 5.94 -14.24 3.68
N ALA A 282 5.85 -15.41 3.05
CA ALA A 282 6.90 -15.95 2.19
C ALA A 282 6.98 -15.25 0.81
N ASP A 283 8.07 -15.52 0.11
CA ASP A 283 8.27 -15.08 -1.28
C ASP A 283 7.15 -15.60 -2.21
N PRO A 284 6.83 -14.87 -3.29
CA PRO A 284 5.84 -15.31 -4.26
C PRO A 284 6.13 -16.73 -4.79
N HIS A 285 5.07 -17.47 -5.05
CA HIS A 285 5.17 -18.79 -5.65
C HIS A 285 4.63 -18.78 -7.08
N ASP A 286 5.34 -19.40 -8.01
CA ASP A 286 5.00 -19.38 -9.45
C ASP A 286 3.80 -20.28 -9.82
N GLU A 287 3.23 -21.00 -8.84
CA GLU A 287 2.07 -21.86 -9.05
C GLU A 287 0.74 -21.10 -8.92
N TYR A 288 -0.29 -21.63 -9.55
CA TYR A 288 -1.67 -21.12 -9.44
C TYR A 288 -2.39 -21.74 -8.25
N VAL A 289 -3.18 -20.91 -7.57
CA VAL A 289 -4.17 -21.33 -6.57
C VAL A 289 -5.55 -21.30 -7.20
N TYR A 290 -6.42 -22.19 -6.73
CA TYR A 290 -7.77 -22.35 -7.24
C TYR A 290 -8.82 -22.01 -6.17
N GLY A 291 -9.67 -21.03 -6.48
CA GLY A 291 -10.85 -20.74 -5.68
C GLY A 291 -11.90 -21.83 -5.81
N TRP A 292 -12.11 -22.59 -4.74
CA TRP A 292 -13.09 -23.67 -4.65
C TRP A 292 -14.54 -23.21 -4.43
N TRP A 293 -14.71 -22.00 -3.89
CA TRP A 293 -16.00 -21.41 -3.53
C TRP A 293 -16.30 -20.13 -4.31
N ASN A 294 -17.59 -19.82 -4.47
CA ASN A 294 -18.06 -18.44 -4.52
C ASN A 294 -18.18 -17.93 -3.08
N LEU A 295 -17.79 -16.67 -2.86
CA LEU A 295 -18.02 -15.98 -1.60
C LEU A 295 -19.20 -15.06 -1.83
N LEU A 296 -20.33 -15.34 -1.21
CA LEU A 296 -21.54 -14.53 -1.39
C LEU A 296 -21.70 -13.61 -0.18
N VAL A 297 -22.03 -12.35 -0.40
CA VAL A 297 -22.40 -11.43 0.70
C VAL A 297 -23.82 -11.73 1.18
N ALA A 298 -24.25 -11.04 2.22
CA ALA A 298 -25.55 -11.26 2.86
C ALA A 298 -26.77 -11.06 1.95
N ASP A 299 -26.66 -10.42 0.78
CA ASP A 299 -27.77 -10.32 -0.19
C ASP A 299 -27.71 -11.37 -1.32
N GLY A 300 -26.71 -12.27 -1.28
CA GLY A 300 -26.46 -13.27 -2.31
C GLY A 300 -25.55 -12.81 -3.46
N THR A 301 -25.10 -11.57 -3.47
CA THR A 301 -24.16 -11.05 -4.48
C THR A 301 -22.76 -11.65 -4.30
N ASP A 302 -22.09 -11.97 -5.41
CA ASP A 302 -20.73 -12.50 -5.39
C ASP A 302 -19.71 -11.43 -4.96
N VAL A 303 -18.83 -11.80 -4.03
CA VAL A 303 -17.68 -11.01 -3.59
C VAL A 303 -16.66 -11.00 -4.72
N THR A 304 -16.44 -9.82 -5.28
CA THR A 304 -15.44 -9.63 -6.33
C THR A 304 -14.04 -9.95 -5.80
N THR A 305 -13.34 -10.89 -6.44
CA THR A 305 -12.05 -11.41 -5.95
C THR A 305 -10.94 -10.35 -5.89
N GLY A 306 -10.93 -9.37 -6.79
CA GLY A 306 -9.93 -8.30 -6.82
C GLY A 306 -10.18 -7.16 -5.82
N HIS A 307 -11.36 -7.10 -5.22
CA HIS A 307 -11.73 -6.09 -4.24
C HIS A 307 -11.12 -6.41 -2.87
N ALA A 308 -11.13 -5.44 -1.95
CA ALA A 308 -10.59 -5.67 -0.60
C ALA A 308 -11.64 -6.31 0.30
N PRO A 309 -11.24 -7.02 1.37
CA PRO A 309 -12.17 -7.49 2.41
C PRO A 309 -13.01 -6.36 3.02
N ALA A 310 -12.46 -5.14 3.06
CA ALA A 310 -13.16 -3.93 3.50
C ALA A 310 -14.33 -3.48 2.61
N ASP A 311 -14.51 -4.06 1.41
CA ASP A 311 -15.67 -3.81 0.57
C ASP A 311 -16.85 -4.76 0.85
N ILE A 312 -16.63 -5.85 1.60
CA ILE A 312 -17.68 -6.86 1.91
C ILE A 312 -18.71 -6.22 2.86
N PRO A 313 -19.96 -5.91 2.46
CA PRO A 313 -20.89 -5.18 3.31
C PRO A 313 -21.08 -5.81 4.69
N HIS A 314 -21.35 -4.98 5.70
CA HIS A 314 -21.73 -5.46 7.01
C HIS A 314 -23.15 -6.04 6.97
N ALA A 315 -23.35 -7.15 7.69
CA ALA A 315 -24.65 -7.69 8.05
C ALA A 315 -24.77 -7.55 9.57
N GLY A 316 -25.59 -6.61 10.04
CA GLY A 316 -25.54 -6.19 11.45
C GLY A 316 -24.20 -5.51 11.76
N ASP A 317 -23.50 -5.98 12.81
CA ASP A 317 -22.26 -5.38 13.28
C ASP A 317 -20.99 -5.99 12.63
N GLU A 318 -21.09 -7.16 12.00
CA GLU A 318 -19.95 -7.87 11.40
C GLU A 318 -20.11 -8.03 9.89
N ARG A 319 -19.01 -8.37 9.20
CA ARG A 319 -19.04 -8.75 7.79
C ARG A 319 -19.43 -10.22 7.69
N LEU A 320 -20.24 -10.55 6.70
CA LEU A 320 -20.75 -11.89 6.49
C LEU A 320 -20.43 -12.35 5.06
N VAL A 321 -19.85 -13.54 4.94
CA VAL A 321 -19.78 -14.27 3.67
C VAL A 321 -20.34 -15.67 3.80
N THR A 322 -21.04 -16.10 2.77
CA THR A 322 -21.49 -17.48 2.58
C THR A 322 -20.62 -18.14 1.51
N LEU A 323 -19.95 -19.23 1.89
CA LEU A 323 -19.24 -20.12 0.99
C LEU A 323 -20.26 -20.98 0.25
N GLN A 324 -20.27 -20.86 -1.07
CA GLN A 324 -21.04 -21.71 -1.95
C GLN A 324 -20.10 -22.46 -2.89
N ARG A 325 -20.31 -23.77 -3.05
CA ARG A 325 -19.50 -24.59 -3.95
C ARG A 325 -19.58 -24.05 -5.37
N ARG A 326 -18.42 -23.83 -6.00
CA ARG A 326 -18.35 -23.39 -7.40
C ARG A 326 -18.36 -24.59 -8.35
N SER A 327 -19.03 -24.45 -9.49
CA SER A 327 -19.09 -25.49 -10.52
C SER A 327 -17.78 -25.67 -11.29
N GLN A 328 -17.01 -24.59 -11.46
CA GLN A 328 -15.67 -24.59 -12.05
C GLN A 328 -14.75 -23.84 -11.11
N PRO A 329 -13.53 -24.26 -10.75
CA PRO A 329 -12.63 -23.47 -9.90
C PRO A 329 -12.05 -22.23 -10.63
N ARG A 330 -11.70 -21.15 -9.91
CA ARG A 330 -11.08 -19.93 -10.51
C ARG A 330 -9.59 -19.89 -10.20
N PRO A 331 -8.69 -19.80 -11.20
CA PRO A 331 -7.26 -19.68 -10.93
C PRO A 331 -6.84 -18.24 -10.62
N TRP A 332 -5.84 -18.08 -9.76
CA TRP A 332 -5.03 -16.86 -9.61
C TRP A 332 -3.60 -17.22 -9.18
N LYS A 333 -2.65 -16.29 -9.36
CA LYS A 333 -1.25 -16.51 -8.95
C LYS A 333 -1.10 -16.45 -7.43
N ALA A 334 -0.21 -17.27 -6.87
CA ALA A 334 0.14 -17.23 -5.44
C ALA A 334 1.05 -16.04 -5.09
N GLN A 335 0.48 -14.83 -5.14
CA GLN A 335 1.19 -13.57 -4.89
C GLN A 335 0.34 -12.59 -4.10
N ARG A 336 0.97 -11.86 -3.18
CA ARG A 336 0.34 -10.74 -2.46
C ARG A 336 0.37 -9.48 -3.30
N ARG A 337 -0.70 -8.68 -3.25
CA ARG A 337 -0.73 -7.34 -3.86
C ARG A 337 0.26 -6.37 -3.21
N HIS A 338 0.44 -6.49 -1.89
CA HIS A 338 1.41 -5.72 -1.11
C HIS A 338 2.37 -6.69 -0.41
N PRO A 339 3.47 -7.14 -1.07
CA PRO A 339 4.41 -8.13 -0.52
C PRO A 339 5.04 -7.71 0.81
N GLN A 340 5.19 -6.41 1.04
CA GLN A 340 5.72 -5.82 2.26
C GLN A 340 4.76 -5.94 3.46
N VAL A 341 3.49 -6.29 3.25
CA VAL A 341 2.50 -6.47 4.32
C VAL A 341 2.37 -7.95 4.63
N GLN A 342 2.65 -8.32 5.87
CA GLN A 342 2.38 -9.67 6.37
C GLN A 342 0.89 -9.85 6.61
N GLY A 343 0.33 -10.90 6.01
CA GLY A 343 -1.07 -11.29 6.16
C GLY A 343 -1.20 -12.55 7.00
N TRP A 344 -2.27 -12.65 7.76
CA TRP A 344 -2.63 -13.90 8.44
C TRP A 344 -4.15 -13.99 8.59
N LEU A 345 -4.64 -15.22 8.71
CA LEU A 345 -6.03 -15.55 9.01
C LEU A 345 -6.02 -16.70 10.00
N VAL A 346 -6.89 -16.63 11.01
CA VAL A 346 -7.15 -17.74 11.92
C VAL A 346 -8.65 -17.87 12.13
N VAL A 347 -9.12 -19.11 12.28
CA VAL A 347 -10.46 -19.38 12.77
C VAL A 347 -10.44 -19.24 14.29
N GLU A 348 -11.16 -18.26 14.82
CA GLU A 348 -11.24 -18.05 16.27
C GLU A 348 -12.06 -19.15 16.93
N ARG A 349 -13.18 -19.50 16.29
CA ARG A 349 -14.07 -20.58 16.71
C ARG A 349 -15.11 -20.91 15.64
N GLU A 350 -15.66 -22.11 15.76
CA GLU A 350 -16.94 -22.45 15.17
C GLU A 350 -18.09 -21.74 15.91
N LEU A 351 -19.14 -21.38 15.19
CA LEU A 351 -20.34 -20.74 15.75
C LEU A 351 -21.21 -21.77 16.47
N SER A 352 -21.90 -21.34 17.53
CA SER A 352 -22.93 -22.18 18.12
C SER A 352 -24.13 -22.32 17.16
N GLU A 353 -24.97 -23.31 17.41
CA GLU A 353 -26.19 -23.50 16.61
C GLU A 353 -27.10 -22.26 16.63
N GLU A 354 -27.25 -21.63 17.80
CA GLU A 354 -28.05 -20.41 18.00
C GLU A 354 -27.48 -19.23 17.21
N GLU A 355 -26.18 -18.98 17.30
CA GLU A 355 -25.52 -17.91 16.56
C GLU A 355 -25.62 -18.13 15.06
N ARG A 356 -25.35 -19.35 14.63
CA ARG A 356 -25.44 -19.74 13.22
C ARG A 356 -26.86 -19.53 12.68
N ALA A 357 -27.88 -19.92 13.43
CA ALA A 357 -29.28 -19.69 13.02
C ALA A 357 -29.56 -18.19 12.84
N ALA A 358 -29.13 -17.34 13.78
CA ALA A 358 -29.26 -15.89 13.68
C ALA A 358 -28.53 -15.31 12.45
N TRP A 359 -27.35 -15.83 12.11
CA TRP A 359 -26.62 -15.41 10.91
C TRP A 359 -27.28 -15.88 9.61
N TRP A 360 -27.89 -17.06 9.59
CA TRP A 360 -28.68 -17.53 8.46
C TRP A 360 -29.96 -16.71 8.26
N GLU A 361 -30.56 -16.15 9.29
CA GLU A 361 -31.70 -15.22 9.12
C GLU A 361 -31.31 -13.94 8.37
N LEU A 362 -30.03 -13.55 8.44
CA LEU A 362 -29.47 -12.41 7.71
C LEU A 362 -28.97 -12.76 6.30
N SER A 363 -28.92 -14.04 5.93
CA SER A 363 -28.48 -14.51 4.61
C SER A 363 -29.62 -15.23 3.89
N PRO A 364 -30.10 -14.74 2.73
CA PRO A 364 -31.12 -15.41 1.93
C PRO A 364 -30.58 -16.63 1.19
N VAL A 365 -29.27 -16.91 1.29
CA VAL A 365 -28.66 -18.11 0.73
C VAL A 365 -29.09 -19.26 1.61
N GLU A 366 -30.05 -20.07 1.14
CA GLU A 366 -30.48 -21.24 1.88
C GLU A 366 -29.30 -22.20 2.08
N PRO A 367 -29.12 -22.76 3.29
CA PRO A 367 -28.23 -23.90 3.46
C PRO A 367 -28.70 -25.01 2.53
N ALA A 368 -27.77 -25.66 1.85
CA ALA A 368 -28.09 -26.84 1.05
C ALA A 368 -28.78 -27.86 1.98
N PRO A 369 -29.84 -28.54 1.51
CA PRO A 369 -30.44 -29.61 2.29
C PRO A 369 -29.34 -30.60 2.64
N ALA A 370 -29.22 -30.94 3.92
CA ALA A 370 -28.22 -31.88 4.41
C ALA A 370 -28.32 -33.15 3.56
N GLU A 371 -27.35 -33.38 2.67
CA GLU A 371 -27.30 -34.64 1.95
C GLU A 371 -27.05 -35.72 3.00
N ASP A 372 -28.05 -36.58 3.16
CA ASP A 372 -27.94 -37.80 3.95
C ASP A 372 -26.68 -38.51 3.48
N ARG A 373 -25.67 -38.60 4.35
CA ARG A 373 -24.40 -39.32 4.09
C ARG A 373 -24.67 -40.82 4.03
N GLY A 374 -25.57 -41.25 3.15
CA GLY A 374 -25.78 -42.63 2.78
C GLY A 374 -24.74 -43.01 1.73
N GLU A 375 -23.74 -43.78 2.16
CA GLU A 375 -22.89 -44.72 1.41
C GLU A 375 -22.94 -44.69 -0.14
N ARG A 376 -22.76 -43.52 -0.75
CA ARG A 376 -22.26 -43.40 -2.12
C ARG A 376 -20.87 -42.84 -2.02
N GLY A 377 -19.90 -43.72 -2.25
CA GLY A 377 -18.50 -43.32 -2.40
C GLY A 377 -18.42 -42.15 -3.40
N PRO A 378 -17.56 -41.15 -3.14
CA PRO A 378 -17.47 -40.01 -4.02
C PRO A 378 -17.03 -40.52 -5.40
N GLU A 379 -17.87 -40.34 -6.41
CA GLU A 379 -17.37 -40.22 -7.77
C GLU A 379 -16.61 -38.89 -7.81
N THR A 380 -15.35 -38.92 -7.38
CA THR A 380 -14.37 -37.87 -7.67
C THR A 380 -14.37 -37.67 -9.17
N PRO A 381 -14.72 -36.47 -9.69
CA PRO A 381 -14.19 -36.07 -10.99
C PRO A 381 -12.67 -36.17 -10.87
N GLU A 382 -12.00 -36.81 -11.83
CA GLU A 382 -10.55 -37.01 -11.80
C GLU A 382 -9.86 -35.72 -11.32
N ALA A 383 -9.33 -35.76 -10.09
CA ALA A 383 -8.49 -34.70 -9.59
C ALA A 383 -7.39 -34.50 -10.63
N PHE A 384 -7.08 -33.25 -11.00
CA PHE A 384 -5.90 -32.96 -11.80
C PHE A 384 -4.69 -33.46 -11.00
N THR A 385 -4.17 -34.64 -11.36
CA THR A 385 -3.20 -35.39 -10.55
C THR A 385 -1.78 -34.88 -10.74
N ASN A 386 -1.56 -33.94 -11.66
CA ASN A 386 -0.27 -33.29 -11.84
C ASN A 386 -0.40 -31.91 -12.50
N ALA A 387 0.65 -31.09 -12.28
CA ALA A 387 0.80 -29.75 -12.83
C ALA A 387 0.67 -29.68 -14.37
N ALA A 388 0.94 -30.76 -15.11
CA ALA A 388 0.85 -30.75 -16.57
C ALA A 388 -0.60 -30.86 -17.09
N GLN A 389 -1.48 -31.58 -16.39
CA GLN A 389 -2.92 -31.56 -16.70
C GLN A 389 -3.53 -30.20 -16.37
N VAL A 390 -3.00 -29.55 -15.32
CA VAL A 390 -3.37 -28.19 -14.90
C VAL A 390 -2.94 -27.15 -15.92
N SER A 391 -1.70 -27.18 -16.42
CA SER A 391 -1.23 -26.26 -17.47
C SER A 391 -2.05 -26.36 -18.76
N ARG A 392 -2.43 -27.57 -19.19
CA ARG A 392 -3.27 -27.75 -20.38
C ARG A 392 -4.68 -27.20 -20.20
N PHE A 393 -5.27 -27.36 -19.03
CA PHE A 393 -6.58 -26.79 -18.72
C PHE A 393 -6.55 -25.26 -18.69
N VAL A 394 -5.46 -24.67 -18.17
CA VAL A 394 -5.25 -23.21 -18.18
C VAL A 394 -5.05 -22.68 -19.60
N GLU A 395 -4.29 -23.37 -20.46
CA GLU A 395 -4.18 -23.02 -21.88
C GLU A 395 -5.54 -23.08 -22.59
N ASP A 396 -6.39 -24.06 -22.27
CA ASP A 396 -7.72 -24.20 -22.87
C ASP A 396 -8.67 -23.06 -22.46
N ILE A 397 -8.63 -22.64 -21.18
CA ILE A 397 -9.44 -21.50 -20.69
C ILE A 397 -8.95 -20.17 -21.28
N LEU A 398 -7.63 -19.94 -21.31
CA LEU A 398 -7.07 -18.71 -21.86
C LEU A 398 -7.29 -18.60 -23.38
N ASN A 399 -7.37 -19.72 -24.10
CA ASN A 399 -7.65 -19.75 -25.53
C ASN A 399 -9.15 -19.66 -25.87
N THR A 400 -10.06 -19.93 -24.93
CA THR A 400 -11.52 -19.83 -25.14
C THR A 400 -12.12 -18.50 -24.65
N GLY A 401 -11.43 -17.76 -23.78
CA GLY A 401 -11.88 -16.49 -23.22
C GLY A 401 -11.63 -15.23 -24.07
N THR A 402 -12.16 -15.15 -25.29
CA THR A 402 -12.32 -13.87 -26.02
C THR A 402 -13.59 -13.87 -26.89
N ARG A 403 -14.78 -14.11 -26.31
CA ARG A 403 -16.03 -13.78 -27.02
C ARG A 403 -17.30 -13.73 -26.16
N GLU A 404 -17.35 -12.98 -25.07
CA GLU A 404 -18.65 -12.65 -24.46
C GLU A 404 -18.52 -11.44 -23.53
N ASP A 405 -18.62 -10.23 -24.11
CA ASP A 405 -19.31 -9.06 -23.55
C ASP A 405 -19.11 -7.84 -24.46
N ALA A 406 -19.89 -7.81 -25.56
CA ALA A 406 -20.16 -6.62 -26.35
C ALA A 406 -21.46 -6.81 -27.15
N ALA A 407 -22.59 -6.93 -26.46
CA ALA A 407 -23.91 -6.85 -27.09
C ALA A 407 -24.51 -5.47 -26.81
N ALA A 408 -24.26 -4.53 -27.72
CA ALA A 408 -25.02 -3.29 -27.81
C ALA A 408 -26.47 -3.60 -28.23
N PRO A 409 -27.49 -2.87 -27.74
CA PRO A 409 -28.87 -3.12 -28.13
C PRO A 409 -29.15 -2.63 -29.57
N PRO A 410 -30.04 -3.31 -30.32
CA PRO A 410 -30.35 -2.93 -31.68
C PRO A 410 -31.25 -1.67 -31.72
N SER A 411 -30.84 -0.73 -32.57
CA SER A 411 -31.63 0.43 -32.98
C SER A 411 -32.75 -0.01 -33.92
N GLU A 412 -34.00 0.02 -33.44
CA GLU A 412 -35.21 -0.03 -34.27
C GLU A 412 -35.76 1.38 -34.46
N ALA A 413 -35.75 1.86 -35.71
CA ALA A 413 -36.58 2.97 -36.14
C ALA A 413 -37.87 2.43 -36.77
N PRO A 414 -39.02 3.08 -36.52
CA PRO A 414 -39.91 3.36 -37.63
C PRO A 414 -40.46 4.81 -37.64
N ARG A 415 -40.36 5.38 -38.85
CA ARG A 415 -41.16 6.41 -39.54
C ARG A 415 -42.28 7.17 -38.77
N ALA A 416 -42.09 8.50 -38.78
CA ALA A 416 -42.98 9.58 -39.27
C ALA A 416 -44.46 9.67 -38.81
N ALA A 417 -44.78 10.77 -38.12
CA ALA A 417 -45.99 11.59 -38.33
C ALA A 417 -45.72 13.04 -37.86
N GLU A 418 -46.44 13.98 -38.47
CA GLU A 418 -46.15 15.41 -38.66
C GLU A 418 -46.58 16.37 -37.52
N GLU A 419 -46.27 17.66 -37.75
CA GLU A 419 -46.78 18.91 -37.14
C GLU A 419 -46.17 19.34 -35.78
N GLY A 420 -45.58 20.53 -35.60
CA GLY A 420 -45.28 21.68 -36.46
C GLY A 420 -44.77 22.87 -35.61
N THR A 421 -44.10 23.85 -36.28
CA THR A 421 -43.96 25.29 -35.88
C THR A 421 -43.05 25.60 -34.66
N ALA A 422 -42.05 26.51 -34.64
CA ALA A 422 -41.45 27.47 -35.56
C ALA A 422 -40.16 28.09 -34.95
N ARG A 423 -39.23 28.55 -35.83
CA ARG A 423 -38.32 29.74 -35.76
C ARG A 423 -37.33 29.86 -34.57
N SER A 424 -36.04 30.20 -34.73
CA SER A 424 -35.37 31.19 -35.61
C SER A 424 -33.85 30.96 -35.78
N SER A 425 -33.35 31.37 -36.97
CA SER A 425 -32.05 31.98 -37.38
C SER A 425 -30.71 31.46 -36.83
N GLU A 426 -29.82 30.90 -37.68
CA GLU A 426 -28.94 31.54 -38.71
C GLU A 426 -27.74 32.29 -38.13
N LEU A 427 -26.53 31.77 -38.37
CA LEU A 427 -25.44 32.48 -39.06
C LEU A 427 -24.25 31.55 -39.35
N THR A 428 -24.01 31.37 -40.64
CA THR A 428 -22.84 30.73 -41.26
C THR A 428 -22.15 31.82 -42.05
N GLU A 429 -20.83 32.02 -41.87
CA GLU A 429 -19.99 32.61 -42.92
C GLU A 429 -18.63 31.88 -42.99
N ALA A 430 -18.27 31.52 -44.21
CA ALA A 430 -17.05 30.87 -44.66
C ALA A 430 -15.99 31.92 -45.07
N PHE A 431 -14.69 31.59 -45.02
CA PHE A 431 -13.77 31.28 -46.15
C PHE A 431 -12.33 31.74 -45.74
N PRO A 432 -11.25 31.52 -46.52
CA PRO A 432 -10.82 30.37 -47.32
C PRO A 432 -9.34 29.95 -47.06
N ALA A 433 -8.90 28.89 -47.72
CA ALA A 433 -7.51 28.42 -47.82
C ALA A 433 -6.64 29.28 -48.76
N VAL A 434 -5.34 29.35 -48.47
CA VAL A 434 -4.27 29.78 -49.38
C VAL A 434 -3.07 28.85 -49.21
N ASP A 435 -2.49 28.46 -50.34
CA ASP A 435 -1.39 27.52 -50.54
C ASP A 435 -0.05 28.24 -50.78
N ASP A 436 1.03 27.49 -50.55
CA ASP A 436 2.40 27.56 -51.05
C ASP A 436 3.38 28.74 -50.78
N GLY A 437 4.53 28.36 -50.19
CA GLY A 437 5.85 28.65 -50.80
C GLY A 437 6.86 29.46 -49.99
N ALA A 438 7.92 28.80 -49.47
CA ALA A 438 9.34 29.23 -49.44
C ALA A 438 10.12 28.38 -48.41
N GLU A 439 10.95 27.42 -48.84
CA GLU A 439 12.41 27.56 -49.07
C GLU A 439 13.23 27.66 -47.76
N ALA A 440 13.82 26.54 -47.34
CA ALA A 440 14.76 26.44 -46.22
C ALA A 440 16.15 26.06 -46.74
N PRO A 441 17.24 26.76 -46.35
CA PRO A 441 18.58 26.37 -46.73
C PRO A 441 19.20 25.38 -45.74
N SER A 442 19.89 24.41 -46.32
CA SER A 442 20.80 23.45 -45.73
C SER A 442 22.08 24.11 -45.18
N GLY A 443 22.58 23.59 -44.07
CA GLY A 443 23.90 23.90 -43.53
C GLY A 443 24.47 22.69 -42.76
N ASP A 444 25.55 22.13 -43.28
CA ASP A 444 26.33 21.00 -42.75
C ASP A 444 27.05 21.29 -41.43
N PRO A 445 27.49 20.25 -40.67
CA PRO A 445 28.14 20.37 -39.38
C PRO A 445 29.69 20.36 -39.48
N PRO A 446 30.41 20.84 -38.45
CA PRO A 446 31.73 20.33 -38.10
C PRO A 446 31.62 19.51 -36.79
N GLY A 447 32.34 18.43 -36.57
CA GLY A 447 33.70 18.13 -36.97
C GLY A 447 34.43 17.63 -35.73
N GLU A 448 34.63 16.32 -35.70
CA GLU A 448 35.27 15.48 -34.69
C GLU A 448 36.71 15.91 -34.34
N THR A 449 37.14 15.79 -33.07
CA THR A 449 38.55 15.52 -32.74
C THR A 449 38.75 14.87 -31.36
N THR A 450 39.20 13.61 -31.45
CA THR A 450 40.26 12.94 -30.67
C THR A 450 40.07 12.49 -29.22
N ARG A 451 40.19 11.15 -29.12
CA ARG A 451 40.43 10.24 -27.99
C ARG A 451 41.73 10.52 -27.22
N HIS A 452 41.71 10.18 -25.92
CA HIS A 452 42.85 9.64 -25.19
C HIS A 452 42.39 8.41 -24.36
N ASP A 453 43.17 7.34 -24.44
CA ASP A 453 42.93 6.01 -23.85
C ASP A 453 43.42 5.88 -22.37
N ALA A 454 42.58 5.22 -21.54
CA ALA A 454 42.80 4.20 -20.48
C ALA A 454 43.78 4.42 -19.28
N PRO A 455 43.76 3.61 -18.19
CA PRO A 455 42.83 2.54 -17.70
C PRO A 455 42.23 2.90 -16.30
N GLY A 456 41.29 2.25 -15.61
CA GLY A 456 40.79 0.87 -15.55
C GLY A 456 40.91 0.38 -14.08
N GLU A 457 39.82 0.44 -13.30
CA GLU A 457 39.55 -0.23 -12.00
C GLU A 457 38.18 0.33 -11.52
N GLY A 458 37.11 -0.41 -11.21
CA GLY A 458 37.00 -1.75 -10.66
C GLY A 458 36.32 -1.70 -9.28
N SER A 459 35.04 -1.30 -9.20
CA SER A 459 34.12 -1.73 -8.12
C SER A 459 32.69 -1.25 -8.41
N ASP A 460 31.87 -2.19 -8.85
CA ASP A 460 30.44 -2.00 -9.05
C ASP A 460 29.75 -2.28 -7.71
N VAL A 461 29.46 -1.22 -6.95
CA VAL A 461 28.57 -1.28 -5.78
C VAL A 461 27.30 -0.53 -6.18
N SER A 462 26.35 -1.27 -6.73
CA SER A 462 24.97 -0.82 -6.93
C SER A 462 24.30 -0.64 -5.57
N GLY A 463 24.46 0.55 -4.99
CA GLY A 463 23.62 1.04 -3.89
C GLY A 463 22.43 1.85 -4.43
N PRO A 464 21.28 1.88 -3.72
CA PRO A 464 20.14 2.70 -4.11
C PRO A 464 20.49 4.19 -4.01
N ARG A 465 20.66 4.88 -5.15
CA ARG A 465 20.74 6.35 -5.21
C ARG A 465 19.32 6.93 -5.13
N PHE A 466 18.79 7.13 -3.92
CA PHE A 466 17.39 7.57 -3.74
C PHE A 466 17.17 9.03 -3.41
N LEU A 467 18.20 9.89 -3.36
CA LEU A 467 17.96 11.33 -3.22
C LEU A 467 18.79 12.12 -4.25
N PRO A 468 18.15 12.95 -5.10
CA PRO A 468 18.89 13.92 -5.90
C PRO A 468 19.59 14.94 -4.98
N PRO A 469 20.70 15.56 -5.43
CA PRO A 469 21.28 16.67 -4.69
C PRO A 469 20.24 17.80 -4.54
N LEU A 470 20.18 18.40 -3.35
CA LEU A 470 19.28 19.52 -3.07
C LEU A 470 19.51 20.66 -4.09
N PRO A 471 18.44 21.28 -4.63
CA PRO A 471 18.57 22.42 -5.53
C PRO A 471 19.33 23.58 -4.85
N PRO A 472 20.07 24.41 -5.62
CA PRO A 472 20.66 25.63 -5.08
C PRO A 472 19.58 26.54 -4.49
N GLY A 473 19.68 26.87 -3.19
CA GLY A 473 18.73 27.75 -2.48
C GLY A 473 17.84 27.06 -1.43
N VAL A 474 17.82 25.72 -1.36
CA VAL A 474 17.01 24.97 -0.37
C VAL A 474 17.70 24.85 1.00
N SER A 475 19.01 25.13 1.07
CA SER A 475 19.79 25.13 2.32
C SER A 475 19.46 26.27 3.31
N ASP A 476 18.57 27.20 2.93
CA ASP A 476 18.09 28.31 3.77
C ASP A 476 16.65 28.10 4.27
N SER A 477 16.20 26.84 4.43
CA SER A 477 14.87 26.52 4.96
C SER A 477 14.63 27.02 6.40
N SER A 478 15.68 27.42 7.13
CA SER A 478 15.59 28.12 8.41
C SER A 478 15.02 29.54 8.29
N ALA A 479 15.07 30.16 7.10
CA ALA A 479 14.50 31.49 6.86
C ALA A 479 12.98 31.47 6.57
N TRP A 480 12.39 30.27 6.42
CA TRP A 480 10.99 30.06 6.03
C TRP A 480 10.07 29.82 7.23
N GLY A 481 10.61 29.86 8.46
CA GLY A 481 9.80 29.90 9.68
C GLY A 481 9.20 31.30 9.90
N PRO A 482 8.00 31.41 10.49
CA PRO A 482 7.46 32.71 10.88
C PRO A 482 8.45 33.44 11.81
N ARG A 483 8.83 34.66 11.43
CA ARG A 483 9.55 35.58 12.31
C ARG A 483 8.55 36.14 13.32
N TRP A 484 8.44 35.49 14.46
CA TRP A 484 7.72 36.03 15.60
C TRP A 484 8.49 37.26 16.14
N LEU A 485 7.83 38.42 16.16
CA LEU A 485 8.22 39.60 16.94
C LEU A 485 7.66 39.50 18.36
#